data_AF-A0A7X0J813-F1
#
_entry.id   AF-A0A7X0J813-F1
#
_cell.length_a   1.000
_cell.length_b   1.000
_cell.length_c   1.000
_cell.angle_alpha   90.00
_cell.angle_beta   90.00
_cell.angle_gamma   90.00
#
_symmetry.space_group_name_H-M   'P 1'
#
loop_
_entity.id
_entity.type
_entity.pdbx_description
1 polymer ?
#
loop_
_entity_poly.entity_id
_entity_poly.type
_entity_poly.pdbx_seq_one_letter_code
_entity_poly.pdbx_strand_id
1 'polypeptide(L)'
;MMKRMKWVQGLCFYLLTVSVCFNAAAQNNVTSEILPYRDVDGYMIIRANVGGVEGDFLLDSRGKVAVTEQAAVVRAMKVDKPVDNYPRGGFQVVGGATAIGFFVGNTVYQKDISTRVLKENVLLTKLKVDGVIGFAAFSNVVVTINSKAKTITLSTPYKPAYLKLVNRDNAELSRSEGLTIQIIINGKPVKAIADFYQNEPLVLSATDAQLINSGSAAVKLAGISVNNVKVTKGDATRTVVGKSILNKGVISFDIERNKYYFQSFNQGEESSAPAVKKETVAMVPGKVNSIDREYFLKHVYDYKNNKEWKTIGGKPVVIDFWATWCGPCMKMMPVMEELAAKYKDKVVFYKVNVDKEGELRQIFKANAIPLVIFGSLNNGSTQEIGADTREKVEAHILQLLK
;
A
#
# COMPACT_ATOMS: atom_id res chain seq x y z
N MET A 1 34.37 -56.77 -57.19
CA MET A 1 35.49 -55.87 -57.56
C MET A 1 35.78 -54.97 -56.36
N MET A 2 36.93 -55.16 -55.70
CA MET A 2 37.41 -54.37 -54.56
C MET A 2 37.58 -52.89 -54.92
N LYS A 3 37.23 -51.98 -53.99
CA LYS A 3 37.99 -50.76 -53.60
C LYS A 3 37.23 -50.02 -52.48
N ARG A 4 37.74 -50.06 -51.25
CA ARG A 4 38.57 -49.03 -50.58
C ARG A 4 37.78 -47.88 -49.93
N MET A 5 37.46 -48.09 -48.65
CA MET A 5 37.71 -47.23 -47.50
C MET A 5 38.21 -45.79 -47.75
N LYS A 6 37.45 -44.79 -47.27
CA LYS A 6 37.99 -43.61 -46.58
C LYS A 6 37.03 -43.18 -45.47
N TRP A 7 37.58 -43.10 -44.27
CA TRP A 7 37.02 -42.48 -43.08
C TRP A 7 36.94 -40.96 -43.26
N VAL A 8 35.82 -40.36 -42.88
CA VAL A 8 35.77 -38.95 -42.44
C VAL A 8 34.91 -38.92 -41.18
N GLN A 9 35.54 -38.50 -40.08
CA GLN A 9 34.92 -38.27 -38.78
C GLN A 9 33.91 -37.13 -38.91
N GLY A 10 32.63 -37.44 -38.68
CA GLY A 10 31.57 -36.45 -38.50
C GLY A 10 31.35 -36.19 -37.01
N LEU A 11 31.84 -35.06 -36.53
CA LEU A 11 31.61 -34.51 -35.20
C LEU A 11 30.10 -34.44 -34.92
N CYS A 12 29.58 -35.28 -34.02
CA CYS A 12 28.23 -35.13 -33.50
C CYS A 12 28.21 -33.94 -32.54
N PHE A 13 27.95 -32.74 -33.08
CA PHE A 13 27.63 -31.56 -32.29
C PHE A 13 26.30 -31.82 -31.57
N TYR A 14 26.38 -32.29 -30.32
CA TYR A 14 25.26 -32.22 -29.39
C TYR A 14 25.03 -30.73 -29.11
N LEU A 15 24.05 -30.12 -29.78
CA LEU A 15 23.51 -28.82 -29.43
C LEU A 15 22.79 -28.98 -28.08
N LEU A 16 23.57 -28.92 -27.00
CA LEU A 16 23.07 -28.60 -25.68
C LEU A 16 22.60 -27.15 -25.76
N THR A 17 21.32 -26.94 -26.05
CA THR A 17 20.67 -25.65 -25.82
C THR A 17 20.60 -25.46 -24.31
N VAL A 18 21.68 -24.94 -23.73
CA VAL A 18 21.64 -24.33 -22.42
C VAL A 18 20.73 -23.11 -22.57
N SER A 19 19.46 -23.26 -22.18
CA SER A 19 18.55 -22.13 -21.99
C SER A 19 19.07 -21.29 -20.82
N VAL A 20 20.04 -20.43 -21.12
CA VAL A 20 20.50 -19.38 -20.22
C VAL A 20 19.56 -18.19 -20.40
N CYS A 21 18.85 -17.92 -19.29
CA CYS A 21 18.27 -16.63 -18.90
C CYS A 21 17.11 -16.10 -19.73
N PHE A 22 15.96 -15.90 -19.06
CA PHE A 22 15.48 -14.55 -18.71
C PHE A 22 14.39 -14.71 -17.64
N ASN A 23 14.74 -14.50 -16.36
CA ASN A 23 13.74 -14.26 -15.31
C ASN A 23 14.23 -13.22 -14.28
N ALA A 24 14.96 -12.22 -14.76
CA ALA A 24 15.35 -11.03 -13.97
C ALA A 24 14.49 -9.79 -14.30
N ALA A 25 13.56 -9.87 -15.25
CA ALA A 25 12.84 -8.70 -15.77
C ALA A 25 11.55 -8.32 -15.00
N ALA A 26 11.05 -9.17 -14.08
CA ALA A 26 9.76 -8.94 -13.43
C ALA A 26 9.80 -8.00 -12.20
N GLN A 27 10.98 -7.75 -11.62
CA GLN A 27 11.12 -6.92 -10.41
C GLN A 27 11.29 -5.41 -10.65
N ASN A 28 11.48 -4.97 -11.90
CA ASN A 28 11.79 -3.56 -12.21
C ASN A 28 10.55 -2.64 -12.30
N ASN A 29 9.34 -3.19 -12.23
CA ASN A 29 8.08 -2.44 -12.31
C ASN A 29 7.29 -2.48 -11.00
N VAL A 30 7.98 -2.40 -9.85
CA VAL A 30 7.33 -2.30 -8.54
C VAL A 30 7.15 -0.83 -8.19
N THR A 31 5.89 -0.38 -8.11
CA THR A 31 5.54 0.91 -7.51
C THR A 31 5.38 0.70 -6.01
N SER A 32 6.03 1.53 -5.19
CA SER A 32 5.93 1.44 -3.74
C SER A 32 5.76 2.79 -3.10
N GLU A 33 4.88 2.86 -2.12
CA GLU A 33 4.69 4.02 -1.27
C GLU A 33 5.07 3.66 0.18
N ILE A 34 5.99 4.42 0.78
CA ILE A 34 6.46 4.20 2.15
C ILE A 34 5.79 5.22 3.06
N LEU A 35 4.99 4.73 4.00
CA LEU A 35 4.14 5.53 4.85
C LEU A 35 4.57 5.37 6.32
N PRO A 36 4.72 6.46 7.08
CA PRO A 36 4.98 6.34 8.51
C PRO A 36 3.73 5.80 9.22
N TYR A 37 3.93 5.04 10.29
CA TYR A 37 2.89 4.72 11.25
C TYR A 37 3.32 5.17 12.66
N ARG A 38 2.35 5.52 13.50
CA ARG A 38 2.59 5.84 14.92
C ARG A 38 2.32 4.60 15.77
N ASP A 39 3.17 4.37 16.77
CA ASP A 39 2.91 3.39 17.81
C ASP A 39 2.37 4.13 19.03
N VAL A 40 1.11 3.91 19.40
CA VAL A 40 0.43 4.58 20.51
C VAL A 40 -0.20 3.53 21.39
N ASP A 41 0.26 3.43 22.64
CA ASP A 41 -0.19 2.43 23.61
C ASP A 41 -0.15 0.97 23.10
N GLY A 42 0.83 0.65 22.25
CA GLY A 42 0.96 -0.68 21.66
C GLY A 42 0.09 -0.88 20.43
N TYR A 43 -0.63 0.13 19.94
CA TYR A 43 -1.41 0.06 18.71
C TYR A 43 -0.72 0.77 17.55
N MET A 44 -0.85 0.24 16.34
CA MET A 44 -0.34 0.89 15.13
C MET A 44 -1.41 1.81 14.55
N ILE A 45 -1.06 3.08 14.35
CA ILE A 45 -1.95 4.10 13.80
C ILE A 45 -1.36 4.59 12.48
N ILE A 46 -2.16 4.59 11.43
CA ILE A 46 -1.81 5.14 10.12
C ILE A 46 -2.73 6.28 9.75
N ARG A 47 -2.22 7.22 8.95
CA ARG A 47 -3.08 8.24 8.34
C ARG A 47 -3.68 7.68 7.06
N ALA A 48 -4.99 7.83 6.90
CA ALA A 48 -5.73 7.36 5.73
C ALA A 48 -6.93 8.26 5.45
N ASN A 49 -7.58 8.01 4.30
CA ASN A 49 -8.89 8.53 3.98
C ASN A 49 -9.86 7.38 3.72
N VAL A 50 -10.96 7.34 4.45
CA VAL A 50 -12.05 6.39 4.26
C VAL A 50 -13.32 7.16 3.92
N GLY A 51 -13.69 7.20 2.64
CA GLY A 51 -14.92 7.82 2.18
C GLY A 51 -15.04 9.32 2.49
N GLY A 52 -13.93 10.05 2.47
CA GLY A 52 -13.87 11.48 2.83
C GLY A 52 -13.51 11.75 4.29
N VAL A 53 -13.50 10.73 5.16
CA VAL A 53 -12.91 10.81 6.50
C VAL A 53 -11.40 10.68 6.36
N GLU A 54 -10.72 11.81 6.22
CA GLU A 54 -9.28 11.88 6.38
C GLU A 54 -8.91 12.02 7.85
N GLY A 55 -8.05 11.13 8.33
CA GLY A 55 -7.59 11.18 9.69
C GLY A 55 -6.73 10.00 10.08
N ASP A 56 -6.67 9.74 11.38
CA ASP A 56 -5.85 8.69 11.96
C ASP A 56 -6.68 7.44 12.19
N PHE A 57 -6.17 6.29 11.76
CA PHE A 57 -6.88 5.02 11.82
C PHE A 57 -6.05 3.97 12.54
N LEU A 58 -6.68 3.27 13.46
CA LEU A 58 -6.13 2.08 14.08
C LEU A 58 -5.99 0.98 13.02
N LEU A 59 -4.81 0.38 12.92
CA LEU A 59 -4.58 -0.75 12.04
C LEU A 59 -4.88 -2.06 12.79
N ASP A 60 -5.85 -2.81 12.29
CA ASP A 60 -6.33 -4.06 12.88
C ASP A 60 -6.26 -5.19 11.84
N SER A 61 -5.29 -6.09 11.93
CA SER A 61 -5.09 -7.10 10.88
C SER A 61 -6.20 -8.13 10.75
N ARG A 62 -7.07 -8.28 11.76
CA ARG A 62 -8.30 -9.10 11.68
C ARG A 62 -9.58 -8.27 11.55
N GLY A 63 -9.42 -6.96 11.56
CA GLY A 63 -10.50 -5.99 11.55
C GLY A 63 -11.20 -5.88 10.22
N LYS A 64 -12.25 -5.08 10.23
CA LYS A 64 -12.91 -4.60 9.02
C LYS A 64 -12.70 -3.10 8.92
N VAL A 65 -12.95 -2.50 7.75
CA VAL A 65 -12.90 -1.03 7.65
C VAL A 65 -14.10 -0.43 8.37
N ALA A 66 -13.83 0.54 9.22
CA ALA A 66 -14.82 1.21 10.03
C ALA A 66 -14.41 2.64 10.37
N VAL A 67 -15.39 3.51 10.55
CA VAL A 67 -15.24 4.89 11.02
C VAL A 67 -16.02 5.08 12.33
N THR A 68 -15.67 6.07 13.14
CA THR A 68 -16.46 6.43 14.32
C THR A 68 -17.75 7.17 13.91
N GLU A 69 -18.74 7.20 14.79
CA GLU A 69 -19.96 8.02 14.62
C GLU A 69 -19.60 9.49 14.40
N GLN A 70 -18.70 10.04 15.22
CA GLN A 70 -18.25 11.42 15.09
C GLN A 70 -17.63 11.70 13.71
N ALA A 71 -16.75 10.81 13.24
CA ALA A 71 -16.12 10.95 11.93
C ALA A 71 -17.15 10.88 10.79
N ALA A 72 -18.11 9.95 10.88
CA ALA A 72 -19.19 9.80 9.91
C ALA A 72 -20.08 11.06 9.85
N VAL A 73 -20.43 11.65 10.99
CA VAL A 73 -21.23 12.88 11.09
C VAL A 73 -20.49 14.07 10.48
N VAL A 74 -19.22 14.29 10.86
CA VAL A 74 -18.40 15.40 10.36
C VAL A 74 -18.29 15.38 8.83
N ARG A 75 -18.30 14.19 8.23
CA ARG A 75 -18.18 14.01 6.78
C ARG A 75 -19.51 13.75 6.07
N ALA A 76 -20.64 13.92 6.77
CA ALA A 76 -21.98 13.70 6.24
C ALA A 76 -22.13 12.36 5.50
N MET A 77 -21.51 11.30 6.05
CA MET A 77 -21.60 9.96 5.46
C MET A 77 -23.04 9.47 5.53
N LYS A 78 -23.52 8.88 4.43
CA LYS A 78 -24.83 8.21 4.42
C LYS A 78 -24.72 6.89 5.17
N VAL A 79 -25.32 6.83 6.35
CA VAL A 79 -25.35 5.63 7.20
C VAL A 79 -26.68 4.90 6.98
N ASP A 80 -26.59 3.69 6.43
CA ASP A 80 -27.71 2.80 6.19
C ASP A 80 -27.97 1.88 7.42
N LYS A 81 -29.01 1.03 7.33
CA LYS A 81 -29.44 0.07 8.37
C LYS A 81 -28.28 -0.78 8.94
N PRO A 82 -28.48 -1.41 10.13
CA PRO A 82 -27.45 -2.21 10.77
C PRO A 82 -26.85 -3.28 9.85
N VAL A 83 -25.52 -3.37 9.86
CA VAL A 83 -24.72 -4.37 9.14
C VAL A 83 -24.07 -5.34 10.13
N ASP A 84 -23.41 -6.39 9.63
CA ASP A 84 -22.71 -7.36 10.48
C ASP A 84 -21.80 -6.70 11.52
N ASN A 85 -21.79 -7.30 12.70
CA ASN A 85 -20.94 -6.92 13.82
C ASN A 85 -19.46 -6.77 13.41
N TYR A 86 -18.76 -5.94 14.18
CA TYR A 86 -17.32 -5.85 14.12
C TYR A 86 -16.70 -7.14 14.73
N PRO A 87 -15.65 -7.73 14.13
CA PRO A 87 -15.16 -9.05 14.54
C PRO A 87 -14.46 -9.07 15.92
N ARG A 88 -14.26 -7.91 16.55
CA ARG A 88 -13.68 -7.81 17.90
C ARG A 88 -14.73 -7.38 18.91
N GLY A 89 -14.70 -8.04 20.07
CA GLY A 89 -15.46 -7.61 21.24
C GLY A 89 -15.09 -6.18 21.64
N GLY A 90 -16.07 -5.44 22.18
CA GLY A 90 -15.90 -4.04 22.59
C GLY A 90 -16.22 -3.01 21.49
N PHE A 91 -16.30 -3.41 20.22
CA PHE A 91 -16.74 -2.53 19.14
C PHE A 91 -18.22 -2.78 18.80
N GLN A 92 -19.08 -1.80 19.08
CA GLN A 92 -20.48 -1.84 18.70
C GLN A 92 -20.65 -1.17 17.33
N VAL A 93 -21.35 -1.84 16.41
CA VAL A 93 -21.71 -1.28 15.10
C VAL A 93 -23.09 -0.65 15.21
N VAL A 94 -23.24 0.59 14.75
CA VAL A 94 -24.52 1.32 14.73
C VAL A 94 -25.15 1.39 13.34
N GLY A 95 -24.35 1.16 12.29
CA GLY A 95 -24.80 1.16 10.92
C GLY A 95 -23.71 0.80 9.93
N GLY A 96 -24.07 0.72 8.66
CA GLY A 96 -23.15 0.53 7.55
C GLY A 96 -23.10 1.76 6.64
N ALA A 97 -21.99 1.93 5.94
CA ALA A 97 -21.85 2.93 4.88
C ALA A 97 -21.03 2.34 3.73
N THR A 98 -21.22 2.88 2.53
CA THR A 98 -20.31 2.63 1.39
C THR A 98 -19.44 3.87 1.22
N ALA A 99 -18.15 3.73 1.50
CA ALA A 99 -17.19 4.80 1.31
C ALA A 99 -16.74 4.82 -0.16
N ILE A 100 -16.83 6.00 -0.79
CA ILE A 100 -16.45 6.29 -2.19
C ILE A 100 -14.94 6.18 -2.47
N GLY A 101 -14.17 5.70 -1.50
CA GLY A 101 -12.79 5.32 -1.71
C GLY A 101 -12.05 5.04 -0.41
N PHE A 102 -11.00 4.23 -0.53
CA PHE A 102 -10.00 3.98 0.51
C PHE A 102 -8.64 4.43 0.00
N PHE A 103 -8.04 5.39 0.71
CA PHE A 103 -6.76 6.00 0.34
C PHE A 103 -5.81 5.90 1.51
N VAL A 104 -4.56 5.55 1.21
CA VAL A 104 -3.46 5.68 2.18
C VAL A 104 -2.32 6.39 1.46
N GLY A 105 -1.88 7.50 2.04
CA GLY A 105 -0.96 8.40 1.35
C GLY A 105 -1.57 8.99 0.08
N ASN A 106 -0.89 8.81 -1.04
CA ASN A 106 -1.23 9.38 -2.34
C ASN A 106 -1.96 8.37 -3.25
N THR A 107 -2.21 7.15 -2.82
CA THR A 107 -2.74 6.08 -3.67
C THR A 107 -4.18 5.72 -3.33
N VAL A 108 -5.02 5.54 -4.36
CA VAL A 108 -6.37 4.98 -4.23
C VAL A 108 -6.26 3.46 -4.29
N TYR A 109 -6.68 2.77 -3.24
CA TYR A 109 -6.56 1.31 -3.16
C TYR A 109 -7.88 0.60 -3.49
N GLN A 110 -9.02 1.20 -3.13
CA GLN A 110 -10.36 0.68 -3.48
C GLN A 110 -11.31 1.86 -3.75
N LYS A 111 -12.16 1.74 -4.78
CA LYS A 111 -13.14 2.78 -5.17
C LYS A 111 -14.41 2.73 -4.31
N ASP A 112 -14.90 1.55 -3.98
CA ASP A 112 -16.08 1.37 -3.13
C ASP A 112 -15.73 0.39 -2.02
N ILE A 113 -15.69 0.87 -0.78
CA ILE A 113 -15.37 0.03 0.37
C ILE A 113 -16.51 0.00 1.37
N SER A 114 -16.98 -1.21 1.67
CA SER A 114 -17.96 -1.45 2.72
C SER A 114 -17.34 -1.07 4.07
N THR A 115 -17.94 -0.07 4.71
CA THR A 115 -17.46 0.53 5.95
C THR A 115 -18.50 0.37 7.03
N ARG A 116 -18.07 0.06 8.25
CA ARG A 116 -18.94 0.08 9.44
C ARG A 116 -18.88 1.44 10.11
N VAL A 117 -19.98 1.85 10.71
CA VAL A 117 -19.99 2.98 11.64
C VAL A 117 -19.99 2.40 13.04
N LEU A 118 -18.92 2.68 13.78
CA LEU A 118 -18.72 2.22 15.14
C LEU A 118 -19.28 3.24 16.10
N LYS A 119 -20.04 2.76 17.09
CA LYS A 119 -20.40 3.56 18.25
C LYS A 119 -19.13 4.11 18.89
N GLU A 120 -19.20 5.33 19.40
CA GLU A 120 -18.08 5.92 20.15
C GLU A 120 -17.57 4.95 21.23
N ASN A 121 -16.25 4.77 21.24
CA ASN A 121 -15.59 3.74 22.02
C ASN A 121 -14.38 4.33 22.76
N VAL A 122 -14.25 3.98 24.05
CA VAL A 122 -13.20 4.49 24.95
C VAL A 122 -11.79 4.32 24.37
N LEU A 123 -11.49 3.18 23.73
CA LEU A 123 -10.19 2.94 23.12
C LEU A 123 -9.95 3.89 21.93
N LEU A 124 -10.91 4.02 21.02
CA LEU A 124 -10.74 4.89 19.84
C LEU A 124 -10.60 6.36 20.24
N THR A 125 -11.38 6.81 21.22
CA THR A 125 -11.26 8.16 21.79
C THR A 125 -9.90 8.37 22.44
N LYS A 126 -9.40 7.40 23.23
CA LYS A 126 -8.08 7.46 23.87
C LYS A 126 -6.95 7.56 22.84
N LEU A 127 -7.03 6.74 21.78
CA LEU A 127 -6.06 6.72 20.70
C LEU A 127 -6.17 7.95 19.77
N LYS A 128 -7.26 8.72 19.87
CA LYS A 128 -7.60 9.85 19.01
C LYS A 128 -7.60 9.45 17.53
N VAL A 129 -8.34 8.39 17.23
CA VAL A 129 -8.48 7.85 15.86
C VAL A 129 -9.92 8.01 15.36
N ASP A 130 -10.05 8.21 14.06
CA ASP A 130 -11.30 8.39 13.32
C ASP A 130 -11.92 7.06 12.89
N GLY A 131 -11.23 5.94 13.14
CA GLY A 131 -11.72 4.61 12.80
C GLY A 131 -10.69 3.51 12.90
N VAL A 132 -11.00 2.40 12.22
CA VAL A 132 -10.18 1.20 12.17
C VAL A 132 -10.07 0.71 10.73
N ILE A 133 -8.87 0.28 10.32
CA ILE A 133 -8.61 -0.31 9.01
C ILE A 133 -8.22 -1.77 9.17
N GLY A 134 -9.01 -2.64 8.54
CA GLY A 134 -8.76 -4.07 8.40
C GLY A 134 -7.72 -4.38 7.32
N PHE A 135 -6.92 -5.44 7.48
CA PHE A 135 -5.99 -5.87 6.41
C PHE A 135 -6.70 -6.28 5.11
N ALA A 136 -7.96 -6.69 5.19
CA ALA A 136 -8.77 -6.97 4.00
C ALA A 136 -8.93 -5.74 3.07
N ALA A 137 -8.78 -4.52 3.58
CA ALA A 137 -8.77 -3.30 2.77
C ALA A 137 -7.58 -3.25 1.80
N PHE A 138 -6.51 -3.99 2.09
CA PHE A 138 -5.29 -4.06 1.31
C PHE A 138 -5.20 -5.32 0.44
N SER A 139 -6.32 -6.01 0.16
CA SER A 139 -6.31 -7.29 -0.57
C SER A 139 -5.63 -7.23 -1.95
N ASN A 140 -5.58 -6.05 -2.57
CA ASN A 140 -5.05 -5.84 -3.92
C ASN A 140 -3.63 -5.23 -3.92
N VAL A 141 -2.99 -5.12 -2.76
CA VAL A 141 -1.63 -4.57 -2.64
C VAL A 141 -0.78 -5.39 -1.68
N VAL A 142 0.53 -5.31 -1.85
CA VAL A 142 1.46 -5.95 -0.93
C VAL A 142 1.73 -5.02 0.24
N VAL A 143 1.45 -5.47 1.45
CA VAL A 143 1.63 -4.70 2.69
C VAL A 143 2.90 -5.16 3.39
N THR A 144 3.89 -4.27 3.52
CA THR A 144 5.14 -4.55 4.22
C THR A 144 5.25 -3.70 5.48
N ILE A 145 5.52 -4.32 6.63
CA ILE A 145 5.63 -3.63 7.92
C ILE A 145 7.08 -3.70 8.39
N ASN A 146 7.67 -2.55 8.66
CA ASN A 146 8.99 -2.43 9.25
C ASN A 146 8.87 -1.69 10.59
N SER A 147 8.95 -2.42 11.71
CA SER A 147 8.77 -1.79 13.01
C SER A 147 9.97 -0.96 13.47
N LYS A 148 11.18 -1.30 13.02
CA LYS A 148 12.39 -0.53 13.32
C LYS A 148 12.34 0.85 12.68
N ALA A 149 11.87 0.94 11.43
CA ALA A 149 11.67 2.21 10.73
C ALA A 149 10.33 2.88 11.07
N LYS A 150 9.41 2.18 11.75
CA LYS A 150 8.00 2.58 11.96
C LYS A 150 7.30 2.95 10.66
N THR A 151 7.45 2.11 9.64
CA THR A 151 6.86 2.32 8.30
C THR A 151 6.02 1.15 7.84
N ILE A 152 4.98 1.48 7.06
CA ILE A 152 4.25 0.55 6.20
C ILE A 152 4.59 0.88 4.75
N THR A 153 5.03 -0.10 3.98
CA THR A 153 5.22 0.03 2.53
C THR A 153 4.09 -0.68 1.83
N LEU A 154 3.37 0.05 0.97
CA LEU A 154 2.34 -0.49 0.09
C LEU A 154 2.94 -0.58 -1.31
N SER A 155 2.99 -1.78 -1.89
CA SER A 155 3.62 -1.99 -3.20
C SER A 155 2.76 -2.81 -4.16
N THR A 156 2.88 -2.51 -5.46
CA THR A 156 2.20 -3.23 -6.54
C THR A 156 3.12 -3.46 -7.74
N PRO A 157 2.91 -4.52 -8.53
CA PRO A 157 2.05 -5.66 -8.21
C PRO A 157 2.75 -6.67 -7.27
N TYR A 158 4.03 -6.44 -6.94
CA TYR A 158 4.85 -7.36 -6.15
C TYR A 158 5.33 -6.71 -4.85
N LYS A 159 5.87 -7.55 -3.97
CA LYS A 159 6.65 -7.12 -2.81
C LYS A 159 7.82 -6.19 -3.17
N PRO A 160 8.34 -5.41 -2.21
CA PRO A 160 9.55 -4.63 -2.43
C PRO A 160 10.76 -5.48 -2.87
N ALA A 161 11.62 -4.90 -3.71
CA ALA A 161 12.77 -5.60 -4.29
C ALA A 161 13.79 -6.06 -3.23
N TYR A 162 13.96 -5.30 -2.14
CA TYR A 162 14.88 -5.62 -1.05
C TYR A 162 14.48 -6.85 -0.22
N LEU A 163 13.26 -7.38 -0.40
CA LEU A 163 12.85 -8.62 0.25
C LEU A 163 13.32 -9.84 -0.54
N LYS A 164 14.03 -10.78 0.09
CA LYS A 164 14.48 -12.02 -0.58
C LYS A 164 13.30 -12.92 -0.96
N LEU A 165 13.26 -13.35 -2.22
CA LEU A 165 12.21 -14.25 -2.74
C LEU A 165 12.21 -15.62 -2.06
N VAL A 166 13.36 -16.08 -1.58
CA VAL A 166 13.51 -17.38 -0.89
C VAL A 166 12.97 -17.36 0.53
N ASN A 167 12.84 -16.18 1.14
CA ASN A 167 12.32 -16.02 2.50
C ASN A 167 10.80 -15.81 2.47
N ARG A 168 10.06 -16.81 1.98
CA ARG A 168 8.60 -16.76 1.84
C ARG A 168 7.92 -18.05 2.29
N ASP A 169 6.69 -17.95 2.75
CA ASP A 169 5.81 -19.09 3.06
C ASP A 169 4.35 -18.71 2.86
N ASN A 170 3.42 -19.65 3.08
CA ASN A 170 2.00 -19.48 2.77
C ASN A 170 1.32 -18.49 3.71
N ALA A 171 0.52 -17.60 3.12
CA ALA A 171 -0.41 -16.74 3.81
C ALA A 171 -1.78 -16.81 3.14
N GLU A 172 -2.86 -16.79 3.91
CA GLU A 172 -4.22 -16.86 3.39
C GLU A 172 -5.11 -15.88 4.13
N LEU A 173 -5.86 -15.07 3.39
CA LEU A 173 -6.90 -14.21 3.94
C LEU A 173 -8.25 -14.92 3.87
N SER A 174 -8.77 -15.35 5.02
CA SER A 174 -10.08 -15.99 5.14
C SER A 174 -11.11 -15.01 5.70
N ARG A 175 -12.38 -15.15 5.27
CA ARG A 175 -13.51 -14.39 5.83
C ARG A 175 -13.76 -14.70 7.31
N SER A 176 -13.50 -15.93 7.75
CA SER A 176 -13.78 -16.37 9.13
C SER A 176 -12.58 -16.20 10.06
N GLU A 177 -11.37 -16.49 9.56
CA GLU A 177 -10.17 -16.54 10.40
C GLU A 177 -9.33 -15.25 10.34
N GLY A 178 -9.59 -14.40 9.34
CA GLY A 178 -8.71 -13.29 9.00
C GLY A 178 -7.45 -13.77 8.29
N LEU A 179 -6.36 -13.02 8.43
CA LEU A 179 -5.07 -13.36 7.84
C LEU A 179 -4.39 -14.48 8.64
N THR A 180 -4.11 -15.58 7.97
CA THR A 180 -3.35 -16.71 8.53
C THR A 180 -2.02 -16.86 7.82
N ILE A 181 -1.01 -17.36 8.54
CA ILE A 181 0.32 -17.64 8.03
C ILE A 181 0.79 -19.01 8.49
N GLN A 182 1.55 -19.68 7.63
CA GLN A 182 2.27 -20.90 7.99
C GLN A 182 3.54 -20.53 8.76
N ILE A 183 3.72 -21.08 9.96
CA ILE A 183 4.95 -20.96 10.76
C ILE A 183 5.46 -22.34 11.15
N ILE A 184 6.68 -22.43 11.67
CA ILE A 184 7.21 -23.66 12.25
C ILE A 184 7.57 -23.41 13.70
N ILE A 185 7.03 -24.24 14.60
CA ILE A 185 7.36 -24.24 16.03
C ILE A 185 8.02 -25.57 16.35
N ASN A 186 9.27 -25.56 16.82
CA ASN A 186 10.02 -26.77 17.15
C ASN A 186 9.97 -27.87 16.05
N GLY A 187 10.08 -27.45 14.79
CA GLY A 187 10.05 -28.34 13.62
C GLY A 187 8.65 -28.77 13.15
N LYS A 188 7.58 -28.42 13.88
CA LYS A 188 6.20 -28.72 13.48
C LYS A 188 5.54 -27.53 12.77
N PRO A 189 4.91 -27.73 11.61
CA PRO A 189 4.15 -26.68 10.93
C PRO A 189 2.89 -26.34 11.73
N VAL A 190 2.66 -25.04 11.97
CA VAL A 190 1.47 -24.50 12.64
C VAL A 190 0.86 -23.40 11.77
N LYS A 191 -0.46 -23.48 11.52
CA LYS A 191 -1.21 -22.41 10.85
C LYS A 191 -1.66 -21.39 11.89
N ALA A 192 -0.93 -20.28 11.99
CA ALA A 192 -1.17 -19.22 12.97
C ALA A 192 -1.97 -18.07 12.37
N ILE A 193 -2.71 -17.35 13.20
CA ILE A 193 -3.37 -16.10 12.82
C ILE A 193 -2.36 -14.96 12.98
N ALA A 194 -2.20 -14.12 11.96
CA ALA A 194 -1.41 -12.90 12.06
C ALA A 194 -2.29 -11.78 12.65
N ASP A 195 -2.16 -11.54 13.95
CA ASP A 195 -2.96 -10.54 14.68
C ASP A 195 -2.08 -9.44 15.30
N PHE A 196 -1.86 -8.35 14.56
CA PHE A 196 -1.04 -7.24 15.05
C PHE A 196 -1.80 -6.24 15.94
N TYR A 197 -3.08 -6.48 16.21
CA TYR A 197 -3.78 -5.82 17.31
C TYR A 197 -3.30 -6.39 18.66
N GLN A 198 -2.89 -7.67 18.68
CA GLN A 198 -2.36 -8.34 19.85
C GLN A 198 -0.87 -8.04 20.03
N ASN A 199 -0.46 -7.65 21.24
CA ASN A 199 0.92 -7.23 21.51
C ASN A 199 1.89 -8.40 21.70
N GLU A 200 1.45 -9.51 22.30
CA GLU A 200 2.31 -10.68 22.55
C GLU A 200 2.83 -11.26 21.22
N PRO A 201 4.12 -11.63 21.12
CA PRO A 201 4.67 -12.07 19.84
C PRO A 201 4.18 -13.45 19.42
N LEU A 202 3.91 -14.36 20.37
CA LEU A 202 3.33 -15.66 20.11
C LEU A 202 2.39 -16.07 21.24
N VAL A 203 1.13 -16.32 20.91
CA VAL A 203 0.14 -16.87 21.83
C VAL A 203 -0.32 -18.21 21.30
N LEU A 204 -0.11 -19.28 22.07
CA LEU A 204 -0.39 -20.63 21.61
C LEU A 204 -1.85 -21.00 21.84
N SER A 205 -2.39 -21.78 20.92
CA SER A 205 -3.61 -22.54 21.17
C SER A 205 -3.38 -23.60 22.25
N ALA A 206 -4.45 -24.10 22.86
CA ALA A 206 -4.37 -25.25 23.77
C ALA A 206 -3.68 -26.46 23.12
N THR A 207 -3.95 -26.71 21.83
CA THR A 207 -3.37 -27.81 21.05
C THR A 207 -1.90 -27.60 20.69
N ASP A 208 -1.45 -26.36 20.49
CA ASP A 208 -0.05 -26.07 20.14
C ASP A 208 0.81 -25.82 21.39
N ALA A 209 0.19 -25.60 22.56
CA ALA A 209 0.88 -25.37 23.83
C ALA A 209 1.79 -26.53 24.24
N GLN A 210 1.47 -27.75 23.82
CA GLN A 210 2.31 -28.96 24.01
C GLN A 210 3.58 -28.98 23.16
N LEU A 211 3.69 -28.13 22.13
CA LEU A 211 4.91 -28.02 21.33
C LEU A 211 6.04 -27.32 22.11
N ILE A 212 5.73 -26.62 23.20
CA ILE A 212 6.67 -25.77 23.93
C ILE A 212 6.57 -25.99 25.44
N ASN A 213 7.69 -26.37 26.05
CA ASN A 213 7.82 -26.59 27.50
C ASN A 213 8.39 -25.38 28.26
N SER A 214 8.74 -24.29 27.55
CA SER A 214 9.39 -23.09 28.09
C SER A 214 8.53 -21.82 27.89
N GLY A 215 8.84 -20.75 28.63
CA GLY A 215 8.22 -19.42 28.43
C GLY A 215 8.67 -18.71 27.15
N SER A 216 9.53 -19.35 26.35
CA SER A 216 10.03 -18.86 25.07
C SER A 216 10.16 -19.98 24.05
N ALA A 217 10.20 -19.65 22.77
CA ALA A 217 10.35 -20.60 21.67
C ALA A 217 11.29 -20.08 20.58
N ALA A 218 11.88 -21.03 19.84
CA ALA A 218 12.44 -20.78 18.53
C ALA A 218 11.37 -21.09 17.48
N VAL A 219 11.03 -20.10 16.66
CA VAL A 219 10.04 -20.23 15.59
C VAL A 219 10.69 -19.95 14.25
N LYS A 220 10.20 -20.56 13.16
CA LYS A 220 10.56 -20.12 11.81
C LYS A 220 9.41 -19.36 11.18
N LEU A 221 9.72 -18.17 10.68
CA LEU A 221 8.85 -17.35 9.86
C LEU A 221 9.44 -17.31 8.46
N ALA A 222 8.70 -17.75 7.46
CA ALA A 222 9.16 -17.77 6.08
C ALA A 222 10.55 -18.44 5.90
N GLY A 223 10.79 -19.55 6.61
CA GLY A 223 12.07 -20.26 6.63
C GLY A 223 13.16 -19.65 7.52
N ILE A 224 12.97 -18.44 8.06
CA ILE A 224 13.94 -17.73 8.89
C ILE A 224 13.71 -18.03 10.37
N SER A 225 14.76 -18.52 11.04
CA SER A 225 14.74 -18.77 12.47
C SER A 225 14.69 -17.46 13.27
N VAL A 226 13.72 -17.36 14.17
CA VAL A 226 13.55 -16.29 15.14
C VAL A 226 13.63 -16.91 16.53
N ASN A 227 14.71 -16.60 17.24
CA ASN A 227 14.99 -17.15 18.56
C ASN A 227 14.47 -16.25 19.68
N ASN A 228 14.29 -16.82 20.87
CA ASN A 228 13.86 -16.13 22.08
C ASN A 228 12.53 -15.37 21.88
N VAL A 229 11.58 -16.00 21.20
CA VAL A 229 10.22 -15.46 21.08
C VAL A 229 9.48 -15.76 22.37
N LYS A 230 9.01 -14.74 23.08
CA LYS A 230 8.20 -14.92 24.30
C LYS A 230 6.90 -15.64 23.95
N VAL A 231 6.53 -16.62 24.77
CA VAL A 231 5.35 -17.44 24.56
C VAL A 231 4.35 -17.14 25.66
N THR A 232 3.12 -16.84 25.26
CA THR A 232 1.97 -16.81 26.17
C THR A 232 1.13 -18.05 25.89
N LYS A 233 0.87 -18.86 26.92
CA LYS A 233 -0.13 -19.91 26.85
C LYS A 233 -1.47 -19.25 27.09
N GLY A 234 -2.33 -19.21 26.08
CA GLY A 234 -3.64 -18.58 26.18
C GLY A 234 -4.76 -19.58 25.93
N ASP A 235 -5.98 -19.19 26.25
CA ASP A 235 -7.21 -19.94 25.93
C ASP A 235 -7.65 -19.75 24.47
N ALA A 236 -6.74 -19.27 23.62
CA ALA A 236 -7.02 -19.00 22.23
C ALA A 236 -7.35 -20.32 21.51
N THR A 237 -8.41 -20.30 20.70
CA THR A 237 -8.77 -21.45 19.86
C THR A 237 -7.71 -21.74 18.79
N ARG A 238 -6.85 -20.76 18.50
CA ARG A 238 -5.81 -20.82 17.47
C ARG A 238 -4.54 -20.11 17.93
N THR A 239 -3.40 -20.60 17.47
CA THR A 239 -2.13 -19.92 17.69
C THR A 239 -2.12 -18.58 16.95
N VAL A 240 -1.62 -17.54 17.62
CA VAL A 240 -1.56 -16.16 17.14
C VAL A 240 -0.11 -15.70 17.11
N VAL A 241 0.29 -15.14 15.97
CA VAL A 241 1.52 -14.36 15.82
C VAL A 241 1.15 -12.89 15.94
N GLY A 242 1.59 -12.24 17.02
CA GLY A 242 1.22 -10.87 17.33
C GLY A 242 2.32 -9.84 17.06
N LYS A 243 2.01 -8.58 17.33
CA LYS A 243 2.77 -7.39 16.94
C LYS A 243 4.23 -7.40 17.37
N SER A 244 4.56 -7.88 18.58
CA SER A 244 5.96 -7.87 19.04
C SER A 244 6.90 -8.74 18.21
N ILE A 245 6.37 -9.64 17.36
CA ILE A 245 7.21 -10.40 16.41
C ILE A 245 7.90 -9.48 15.41
N LEU A 246 7.30 -8.33 15.10
CA LEU A 246 7.82 -7.34 14.15
C LEU A 246 9.15 -6.76 14.63
N ASN A 247 9.43 -6.77 15.94
CA ASN A 247 10.72 -6.34 16.50
C ASN A 247 11.89 -7.23 16.09
N LYS A 248 11.62 -8.38 15.44
CA LYS A 248 12.63 -9.33 14.98
C LYS A 248 12.94 -9.18 13.50
N GLY A 249 12.13 -8.44 12.74
CA GLY A 249 12.32 -8.32 11.30
C GLY A 249 11.20 -7.58 10.55
N VAL A 250 11.40 -7.43 9.25
CA VAL A 250 10.41 -6.91 8.30
C VAL A 250 9.51 -8.06 7.85
N ILE A 251 8.20 -7.88 7.92
CA ILE A 251 7.21 -8.83 7.40
C ILE A 251 6.44 -8.21 6.23
N SER A 252 6.11 -9.01 5.22
CA SER A 252 5.35 -8.54 4.05
C SER A 252 4.29 -9.54 3.65
N PHE A 253 3.10 -9.06 3.27
CA PHE A 253 1.95 -9.88 2.91
C PHE A 253 1.53 -9.60 1.47
N ASP A 254 1.69 -10.61 0.62
CA ASP A 254 1.26 -10.65 -0.78
C ASP A 254 0.05 -11.60 -0.87
N ILE A 255 -1.11 -11.05 -0.50
CA ILE A 255 -2.35 -11.82 -0.34
C ILE A 255 -2.82 -12.37 -1.69
N GLU A 256 -2.65 -11.62 -2.77
CA GLU A 256 -2.98 -12.05 -4.13
C GLU A 256 -2.26 -13.36 -4.50
N ARG A 257 -1.01 -13.53 -4.05
CA ARG A 257 -0.20 -14.75 -4.31
C ARG A 257 -0.23 -15.77 -3.19
N ASN A 258 -1.04 -15.55 -2.16
CA ASN A 258 -1.09 -16.37 -0.94
C ASN A 258 0.29 -16.55 -0.30
N LYS A 259 1.10 -15.48 -0.25
CA LYS A 259 2.45 -15.51 0.33
C LYS A 259 2.65 -14.43 1.38
N TYR A 260 3.45 -14.75 2.39
CA TYR A 260 4.12 -13.74 3.19
C TYR A 260 5.64 -13.93 3.14
N TYR A 261 6.36 -12.86 3.42
CA TYR A 261 7.82 -12.80 3.46
C TYR A 261 8.27 -12.33 4.83
N PHE A 262 9.42 -12.81 5.29
CA PHE A 262 10.02 -12.33 6.53
C PHE A 262 11.53 -12.19 6.39
N GLN A 263 12.07 -11.06 6.82
CA GLN A 263 13.51 -10.82 6.87
C GLN A 263 13.91 -10.34 8.25
N SER A 264 14.82 -11.07 8.90
CA SER A 264 15.28 -10.70 10.24
C SER A 264 16.19 -9.47 10.20
N PHE A 265 16.14 -8.67 11.28
CA PHE A 265 17.09 -7.58 11.48
C PHE A 265 18.53 -8.04 11.80
N ASN A 266 18.75 -9.31 12.12
CA ASN A 266 20.04 -9.84 12.60
C ASN A 266 20.94 -10.42 11.50
N GLN A 267 20.45 -10.61 10.27
CA GLN A 267 21.33 -10.97 9.15
C GLN A 267 22.03 -9.68 8.72
N GLY A 268 23.36 -9.60 8.83
CA GLY A 268 24.19 -8.39 8.60
C GLY A 268 24.13 -7.73 7.21
N GLU A 269 23.05 -7.92 6.47
CA GLU A 269 22.62 -7.04 5.40
C GLU A 269 21.69 -5.99 6.04
N GLU A 270 21.97 -4.70 5.82
CA GLU A 270 21.01 -3.65 6.10
C GLU A 270 19.67 -4.02 5.45
N SER A 271 18.73 -4.49 6.25
CA SER A 271 17.31 -4.69 5.92
C SER A 271 16.59 -3.38 5.55
N SER A 272 17.33 -2.35 5.14
CA SER A 272 16.79 -1.03 4.94
C SER A 272 15.88 -1.06 3.71
N ALA A 273 14.59 -1.31 3.97
CA ALA A 273 13.58 -0.39 3.49
C ALA A 273 14.22 1.00 3.60
N PRO A 274 14.29 1.78 2.51
CA PRO A 274 14.90 3.09 2.56
C PRO A 274 14.38 3.80 3.81
N ALA A 275 15.28 4.35 4.64
CA ALA A 275 14.87 5.39 5.59
C ALA A 275 13.96 6.33 4.82
N VAL A 276 12.89 6.88 5.42
CA VAL A 276 11.94 7.79 4.74
C VAL A 276 12.75 8.91 4.07
N LYS A 277 13.18 8.66 2.84
CA LYS A 277 13.90 9.58 1.98
C LYS A 277 12.75 10.35 1.37
N LYS A 278 12.87 11.69 1.37
CA LYS A 278 12.05 12.58 0.54
C LYS A 278 11.69 11.83 -0.74
N GLU A 279 10.40 11.58 -0.93
CA GLU A 279 9.87 10.71 -1.98
C GLU A 279 10.64 10.95 -3.29
N THR A 280 11.49 10.01 -3.71
CA THR A 280 11.91 10.01 -5.10
C THR A 280 10.65 9.71 -5.89
N VAL A 281 10.09 10.73 -6.54
CA VAL A 281 8.90 10.63 -7.40
C VAL A 281 9.17 9.54 -8.45
N ALA A 282 8.65 8.35 -8.20
CA ALA A 282 8.73 7.24 -9.14
C ALA A 282 7.62 7.43 -10.18
N MET A 283 7.98 7.98 -11.33
CA MET A 283 7.06 8.20 -12.43
C MET A 283 6.58 6.87 -13.00
N VAL A 284 5.27 6.63 -12.97
CA VAL A 284 4.63 5.48 -13.59
C VAL A 284 3.86 5.95 -14.83
N PRO A 285 4.26 5.56 -16.05
CA PRO A 285 3.53 5.88 -17.26
C PRO A 285 2.10 5.35 -17.21
N GLY A 286 1.13 6.22 -17.50
CA GLY A 286 -0.29 5.86 -17.48
C GLY A 286 -0.96 5.95 -16.10
N LYS A 287 -0.33 6.63 -15.12
CA LYS A 287 -0.87 6.89 -13.79
C LYS A 287 -0.83 8.38 -13.46
N VAL A 288 -1.60 8.79 -12.45
CA VAL A 288 -1.55 10.14 -11.89
C VAL A 288 -0.47 10.19 -10.81
N ASN A 289 0.67 10.78 -11.15
CA ASN A 289 1.88 10.75 -10.32
C ASN A 289 1.84 11.84 -9.25
N SER A 290 1.99 11.46 -7.98
CA SER A 290 2.10 12.45 -6.90
C SER A 290 3.47 13.11 -6.94
N ILE A 291 3.51 14.44 -6.92
CA ILE A 291 4.75 15.20 -6.99
C ILE A 291 4.82 16.25 -5.89
N ASP A 292 6.02 16.52 -5.41
CA ASP A 292 6.32 17.63 -4.52
C ASP A 292 6.74 18.87 -5.31
N ARG A 293 6.94 19.99 -4.59
CA ARG A 293 7.43 21.23 -5.18
C ARG A 293 8.79 21.11 -5.86
N GLU A 294 9.70 20.31 -5.32
CA GLU A 294 11.05 20.22 -5.87
C GLU A 294 11.01 19.55 -7.24
N TYR A 295 10.23 18.48 -7.38
CA TYR A 295 9.98 17.82 -8.65
C TYR A 295 9.26 18.76 -9.62
N PHE A 296 8.22 19.46 -9.15
CA PHE A 296 7.47 20.41 -9.96
C PHE A 296 8.39 21.45 -10.62
N LEU A 297 9.27 22.08 -9.84
CA LEU A 297 10.21 23.08 -10.34
C LEU A 297 11.20 22.51 -11.37
N LYS A 298 11.71 21.30 -11.13
CA LYS A 298 12.74 20.69 -11.99
C LYS A 298 12.19 20.07 -13.26
N HIS A 299 10.94 19.59 -13.25
CA HIS A 299 10.43 18.68 -14.26
C HIS A 299 9.05 19.05 -14.81
N VAL A 300 8.40 20.09 -14.30
CA VAL A 300 7.08 20.51 -14.77
C VAL A 300 7.10 21.96 -15.21
N TYR A 301 7.34 22.88 -14.27
CA TYR A 301 7.42 24.30 -14.58
C TYR A 301 8.22 25.06 -13.50
N ASP A 302 9.32 25.68 -13.93
CA ASP A 302 10.18 26.50 -13.07
C ASP A 302 9.64 27.93 -12.97
N TYR A 303 8.62 28.11 -12.15
CA TYR A 303 8.01 29.42 -11.87
C TYR A 303 8.94 30.41 -11.15
N LYS A 304 10.12 29.98 -10.67
CA LYS A 304 11.08 30.89 -10.02
C LYS A 304 11.85 31.69 -11.05
N ASN A 305 12.23 31.03 -12.14
CA ASN A 305 13.05 31.63 -13.18
C ASN A 305 12.25 32.05 -14.42
N ASN A 306 11.00 31.60 -14.54
CA ASN A 306 10.12 31.91 -15.68
C ASN A 306 8.85 32.59 -15.20
N LYS A 307 8.46 33.68 -15.86
CA LYS A 307 7.20 34.39 -15.61
C LYS A 307 6.02 33.77 -16.36
N GLU A 308 6.29 33.21 -17.53
CA GLU A 308 5.31 32.55 -18.39
C GLU A 308 5.43 31.04 -18.29
N TRP A 309 4.30 30.35 -18.41
CA TRP A 309 4.27 28.88 -18.35
C TRP A 309 5.10 28.28 -19.48
N LYS A 310 6.10 27.50 -19.09
CA LYS A 310 6.88 26.66 -20.01
C LYS A 310 7.00 25.27 -19.42
N THR A 311 6.30 24.33 -20.05
CA THR A 311 6.36 22.92 -19.65
C THR A 311 7.79 22.41 -19.82
N ILE A 312 8.35 21.83 -18.76
CA ILE A 312 9.64 21.17 -18.77
C ILE A 312 9.42 19.72 -19.18
N GLY A 313 10.11 19.27 -20.23
CA GLY A 313 9.98 17.93 -20.79
C GLY A 313 9.41 17.92 -22.22
N GLY A 314 9.18 16.72 -22.74
CA GLY A 314 8.77 16.52 -24.15
C GLY A 314 7.29 16.19 -24.36
N LYS A 315 6.45 16.31 -23.32
CA LYS A 315 5.02 15.97 -23.37
C LYS A 315 4.18 17.02 -22.65
N PRO A 316 2.94 17.29 -23.09
CA PRO A 316 1.97 18.06 -22.31
C PRO A 316 1.69 17.40 -20.97
N VAL A 317 1.24 18.22 -20.02
CA VAL A 317 1.02 17.82 -18.63
C VAL A 317 -0.38 18.18 -18.15
N VAL A 318 -0.95 17.34 -17.29
CA VAL A 318 -2.19 17.63 -16.55
C VAL A 318 -1.88 17.52 -15.07
N ILE A 319 -2.24 18.52 -14.28
CA ILE A 319 -1.87 18.61 -12.86
C ILE A 319 -3.12 18.85 -12.04
N ASP A 320 -3.46 17.89 -11.19
CA ASP A 320 -4.58 17.98 -10.25
C ASP A 320 -4.11 18.48 -8.87
N PHE A 321 -4.47 19.71 -8.52
CA PHE A 321 -4.31 20.22 -7.17
C PHE A 321 -5.48 19.77 -6.32
N TRP A 322 -5.19 18.92 -5.33
CA TRP A 322 -6.20 18.18 -4.58
C TRP A 322 -5.90 18.20 -3.08
N ALA A 323 -6.89 17.77 -2.30
CA ALA A 323 -6.73 17.41 -0.90
C ALA A 323 -7.64 16.24 -0.56
N THR A 324 -7.27 15.49 0.45
CA THR A 324 -8.01 14.33 0.97
C THR A 324 -9.37 14.73 1.56
N TRP A 325 -9.49 15.94 2.13
CA TRP A 325 -10.76 16.47 2.62
C TRP A 325 -11.69 17.01 1.52
N CYS A 326 -11.23 17.08 0.27
CA CYS A 326 -12.00 17.61 -0.86
C CYS A 326 -12.82 16.51 -1.54
N GLY A 327 -14.10 16.39 -1.16
CA GLY A 327 -15.03 15.41 -1.73
C GLY A 327 -15.10 15.42 -3.28
N PRO A 328 -15.23 16.58 -3.95
CA PRO A 328 -15.19 16.65 -5.41
C PRO A 328 -13.86 16.15 -6.02
N CYS A 329 -12.72 16.46 -5.40
CA CYS A 329 -11.41 15.95 -5.82
C CYS A 329 -11.40 14.42 -5.79
N MET A 330 -11.89 13.82 -4.68
CA MET A 330 -11.93 12.36 -4.53
C MET A 330 -12.78 11.69 -5.62
N LYS A 331 -13.88 12.33 -6.07
CA LYS A 331 -14.71 11.83 -7.17
C LYS A 331 -14.01 11.93 -8.54
N MET A 332 -13.15 12.94 -8.72
CA MET A 332 -12.42 13.18 -9.97
C MET A 332 -11.16 12.31 -10.09
N MET A 333 -10.54 11.89 -8.98
CA MET A 333 -9.33 11.07 -9.02
C MET A 333 -9.44 9.79 -9.87
N PRO A 334 -10.51 8.97 -9.79
CA PRO A 334 -10.67 7.80 -10.67
C PRO A 334 -10.74 8.18 -12.15
N VAL A 335 -11.40 9.30 -12.47
CA VAL A 335 -11.49 9.84 -13.83
C VAL A 335 -10.10 10.23 -14.34
N MET A 336 -9.29 10.89 -13.51
CA MET A 336 -7.91 11.24 -13.84
C MET A 336 -7.03 10.00 -14.04
N GLU A 337 -7.20 8.95 -13.23
CA GLU A 337 -6.49 7.66 -13.40
C GLU A 337 -6.88 6.95 -14.71
N GLU A 338 -8.17 6.95 -15.07
CA GLU A 338 -8.63 6.39 -16.35
C GLU A 338 -8.07 7.16 -17.55
N LEU A 339 -8.08 8.50 -17.49
CA LEU A 339 -7.53 9.35 -18.54
C LEU A 339 -6.01 9.22 -18.63
N ALA A 340 -5.31 9.14 -17.49
CA ALA A 340 -3.87 8.89 -17.46
C ALA A 340 -3.54 7.58 -18.18
N ALA A 341 -4.28 6.51 -17.90
CA ALA A 341 -4.10 5.23 -18.57
C ALA A 341 -4.41 5.30 -20.08
N LYS A 342 -5.48 5.99 -20.48
CA LYS A 342 -5.89 6.14 -21.89
C LYS A 342 -4.89 6.94 -22.72
N TYR A 343 -4.37 8.02 -22.16
CA TYR A 343 -3.40 8.92 -22.82
C TYR A 343 -1.96 8.59 -22.44
N LYS A 344 -1.72 7.35 -22.00
CA LYS A 344 -0.39 6.82 -21.73
C LYS A 344 0.53 7.13 -22.92
N ASP A 345 1.74 7.58 -22.60
CA ASP A 345 2.78 8.01 -23.53
C ASP A 345 2.51 9.30 -24.32
N LYS A 346 1.30 9.89 -24.27
CA LYS A 346 0.98 11.16 -24.95
C LYS A 346 0.97 12.35 -23.98
N VAL A 347 0.41 12.17 -22.79
CA VAL A 347 0.27 13.20 -21.76
C VAL A 347 0.74 12.65 -20.43
N VAL A 348 1.40 13.49 -19.62
CA VAL A 348 1.83 13.12 -18.27
C VAL A 348 0.86 13.69 -17.24
N PHE A 349 0.39 12.84 -16.34
CA PHE A 349 -0.55 13.23 -15.29
C PHE A 349 0.18 13.32 -13.95
N TYR A 350 -0.07 14.43 -13.27
CA TYR A 350 0.45 14.75 -11.95
C TYR A 350 -0.69 15.09 -10.98
N LYS A 351 -0.41 14.93 -9.70
CA LYS A 351 -1.24 15.49 -8.63
C LYS A 351 -0.39 16.12 -7.55
N VAL A 352 -0.88 17.22 -6.99
CA VAL A 352 -0.23 18.02 -5.96
C VAL A 352 -1.18 18.12 -4.78
N ASN A 353 -0.76 17.60 -3.62
CA ASN A 353 -1.55 17.72 -2.40
C ASN A 353 -1.33 19.11 -1.79
N VAL A 354 -2.39 19.92 -1.70
CA VAL A 354 -2.29 21.33 -1.26
C VAL A 354 -2.01 21.50 0.24
N ASP A 355 -2.23 20.47 1.05
CA ASP A 355 -1.90 20.48 2.48
C ASP A 355 -0.39 20.26 2.69
N LYS A 356 0.25 19.51 1.80
CA LYS A 356 1.71 19.29 1.81
C LYS A 356 2.47 20.40 1.10
N GLU A 357 1.95 20.88 -0.02
CA GLU A 357 2.66 21.80 -0.94
C GLU A 357 2.10 23.23 -0.86
N GLY A 358 2.16 23.84 0.33
CA GLY A 358 1.57 25.16 0.60
C GLY A 358 2.07 26.29 -0.31
N GLU A 359 3.34 26.26 -0.74
CA GLU A 359 3.87 27.25 -1.68
C GLU A 359 3.29 27.08 -3.09
N LEU A 360 3.18 25.84 -3.60
CA LEU A 360 2.53 25.60 -4.89
C LEU A 360 1.05 26.02 -4.83
N ARG A 361 0.36 25.71 -3.73
CA ARG A 361 -1.01 26.16 -3.49
C ARG A 361 -1.13 27.69 -3.60
N GLN A 362 -0.22 28.44 -2.98
CA GLN A 362 -0.23 29.91 -3.04
C GLN A 362 0.04 30.44 -4.44
N ILE A 363 1.05 29.91 -5.12
CA ILE A 363 1.49 30.37 -6.45
C ILE A 363 0.40 30.15 -7.49
N PHE A 364 -0.19 28.96 -7.51
CA PHE A 364 -1.26 28.62 -8.45
C PHE A 364 -2.64 29.02 -7.94
N LYS A 365 -2.73 29.69 -6.78
CA LYS A 365 -3.96 30.13 -6.14
C LYS A 365 -4.99 29.00 -6.01
N ALA A 366 -4.52 27.80 -5.66
CA ALA A 366 -5.33 26.60 -5.42
C ALA A 366 -6.13 26.70 -4.10
N ASN A 367 -6.88 27.79 -3.94
CA ASN A 367 -7.75 28.05 -2.79
C ASN A 367 -9.10 27.37 -2.92
N ALA A 368 -9.55 27.16 -4.16
CA ALA A 368 -10.66 26.29 -4.51
C ALA A 368 -10.08 25.05 -5.20
N ILE A 369 -10.45 23.86 -4.71
CA ILE A 369 -9.99 22.58 -5.24
C ILE A 369 -11.20 21.67 -5.58
N PRO A 370 -11.09 20.79 -6.59
CA PRO A 370 -9.89 20.54 -7.40
C PRO A 370 -9.57 21.73 -8.33
N LEU A 371 -8.28 21.99 -8.52
CA LEU A 371 -7.78 22.90 -9.56
C LEU A 371 -6.97 22.04 -10.52
N VAL A 372 -7.39 22.00 -11.78
CA VAL A 372 -6.68 21.26 -12.82
C VAL A 372 -5.93 22.25 -13.72
N ILE A 373 -4.62 22.03 -13.84
CA ILE A 373 -3.78 22.77 -14.79
C ILE A 373 -3.51 21.88 -16.00
N PHE A 374 -3.78 22.41 -17.19
CA PHE A 374 -3.46 21.80 -18.47
C PHE A 374 -2.28 22.56 -19.07
N GLY A 375 -1.08 21.99 -18.97
CA GLY A 375 0.17 22.59 -19.48
C GLY A 375 0.51 22.07 -20.87
N SER A 376 0.49 22.97 -21.86
CA SER A 376 0.91 22.69 -23.24
C SER A 376 2.43 22.84 -23.38
N LEU A 377 3.00 22.22 -24.42
CA LEU A 377 4.39 22.45 -24.80
C LEU A 377 4.59 23.80 -25.48
N ASN A 378 3.59 24.27 -26.23
CA ASN A 378 3.72 25.42 -27.13
C ASN A 378 2.79 26.58 -26.77
N ASN A 379 1.69 26.32 -26.06
CA ASN A 379 0.59 27.29 -25.87
C ASN A 379 0.36 27.65 -24.39
N GLY A 380 1.41 27.64 -23.57
CA GLY A 380 1.30 27.98 -22.14
C GLY A 380 0.45 26.98 -21.35
N SER A 381 -0.32 27.47 -20.36
CA SER A 381 -1.22 26.63 -19.57
C SER A 381 -2.60 27.23 -19.40
N THR A 382 -3.62 26.38 -19.32
CA THR A 382 -4.97 26.76 -18.88
C THR A 382 -5.30 26.17 -17.53
N GLN A 383 -6.16 26.84 -16.77
CA GLN A 383 -6.63 26.39 -15.45
C GLN A 383 -8.13 26.16 -15.48
N GLU A 384 -8.57 25.08 -14.84
CA GLU A 384 -9.97 24.77 -14.58
C GLU A 384 -10.17 24.60 -13.07
N ILE A 385 -11.13 25.33 -12.50
CA ILE A 385 -11.43 25.30 -11.07
C ILE A 385 -12.75 24.56 -10.86
N GLY A 386 -12.74 23.56 -10.00
CA GLY A 386 -13.88 22.72 -9.68
C GLY A 386 -13.77 21.33 -10.30
N ALA A 387 -14.56 20.39 -9.77
CA ALA A 387 -14.64 19.06 -10.35
C ALA A 387 -15.52 19.10 -11.60
N ASP A 388 -14.97 18.63 -12.72
CA ASP A 388 -15.65 18.63 -14.01
C ASP A 388 -15.90 17.22 -14.53
N THR A 389 -16.71 17.10 -15.58
CA THR A 389 -17.04 15.80 -16.16
C THR A 389 -15.84 15.20 -16.90
N ARG A 390 -15.80 13.87 -16.97
CA ARG A 390 -14.76 13.14 -17.71
C ARG A 390 -14.61 13.66 -19.14
N GLU A 391 -15.72 13.92 -19.82
CA GLU A 391 -15.76 14.38 -21.21
C GLU A 391 -15.12 15.75 -21.36
N LYS A 392 -15.32 16.65 -20.39
CA LYS A 392 -14.76 18.00 -20.43
C LYS A 392 -13.25 18.00 -20.15
N VAL A 393 -12.81 17.24 -19.14
CA VAL A 393 -11.37 17.04 -18.88
C VAL A 393 -10.69 16.43 -20.11
N GLU A 394 -11.33 15.45 -20.75
CA GLU A 394 -10.84 14.83 -21.98
C GLU A 394 -10.78 15.81 -23.16
N ALA A 395 -11.75 16.72 -23.29
CA ALA A 395 -11.72 17.76 -24.32
C ALA A 395 -10.52 18.70 -24.16
N HIS A 396 -10.17 19.10 -22.94
CA HIS A 396 -8.97 19.88 -22.66
C HIS A 396 -7.68 19.11 -23.00
N ILE A 397 -7.61 17.82 -22.66
CA ILE A 397 -6.49 16.96 -23.05
C ILE A 397 -6.32 16.90 -24.57
N LEU A 398 -7.41 16.77 -25.32
CA LEU A 398 -7.35 16.77 -26.78
C LEU A 398 -6.88 18.11 -27.36
N GLN A 399 -7.16 19.24 -26.69
CA GLN A 399 -6.61 20.53 -27.07
C GLN A 399 -5.10 20.63 -26.82
N LEU A 400 -4.58 20.01 -25.76
CA LEU A 400 -3.14 19.96 -25.48
C LEU A 400 -2.32 19.21 -26.53
N LEU A 401 -2.96 18.29 -27.25
CA LEU A 401 -2.33 17.43 -28.25
C LEU A 401 -2.39 17.99 -29.68
N LYS A 402 -3.03 19.14 -29.87
CA LYS A 402 -2.98 19.92 -31.11
C LYS A 402 -1.77 20.84 -31.07
#